data_AF-A0A358KLM2-F1
#
_entry.id   AF-A0A358KLM2-F1
#
_cell.length_a   1.000
_cell.length_b   1.000
_cell.length_c   1.000
_cell.angle_alpha   90.00
_cell.angle_beta   90.00
_cell.angle_gamma   90.00
#
_symmetry.space_group_name_H-M   'P 1'
#
loop_
_entity.id
_entity.type
_entity.pdbx_description
1 polymer ?
#
loop_
_entity_poly.entity_id
_entity_poly.type
_entity_poly.pdbx_seq_one_letter_code
_entity_poly.pdbx_strand_id
1 'polypeptide(L)'
;MKSLTITICILALSYGFAYSSQGETITTPSQRYGQADATEAPSFRQHIIPLLGVRGCNGRECHGSFAGKGDFQLSLFGYDFDKDHKELVRQEEGPRTDKDAPENSLFLLKPTMQEKHRGKLRFKKNSWEYNLILNWIKNGAKNDSKTTPEFDRLEVSPSALHFSKTGQTQKLQVIVHWQDGSSEDITELTRFRSNDEAIATVDENGVVTITGKGDTHVIAFYDNGVQPVPVLQPVSEQIGDAFPNLAPPTKVDQLIIAKLRKLGVVPSEICSDEEFLRRASLDLTGSLPLPSEIREFIRNKSKTKRSDKVEELLDRSGYAAWWTTKLSDFTGNNPQNQNDPVFRNDMARQWYEWIYHRVKTNAPYDKIAEGLIMATSREKGEDFLQFAKGMSQHFKTENPVPFHTR
;
A
#
# COMPACT_ATOMS: atom_id res chain seq x y z
N MET A 1 -56.68 -5.47 42.18
CA MET A 1 -55.69 -6.55 42.27
C MET A 1 -55.41 -7.08 40.87
N LYS A 2 -54.35 -6.62 40.21
CA LYS A 2 -53.85 -7.17 38.94
C LYS A 2 -52.37 -7.47 39.17
N SER A 3 -52.04 -8.75 39.05
CA SER A 3 -50.72 -9.33 39.30
C SER A 3 -49.72 -8.87 38.25
N LEU A 4 -48.55 -8.41 38.70
CA LEU A 4 -47.43 -7.97 37.89
C LEU A 4 -46.48 -9.17 37.70
N THR A 5 -46.43 -9.75 36.51
CA THR A 5 -45.50 -10.82 36.19
C THR A 5 -44.19 -10.21 35.69
N ILE A 6 -43.15 -10.29 36.51
CA ILE A 6 -41.78 -9.87 36.17
C ILE A 6 -41.12 -11.05 35.43
N THR A 7 -40.88 -10.89 34.13
CA THR A 7 -40.08 -11.83 33.35
C THR A 7 -38.60 -11.49 33.54
N ILE A 8 -37.89 -12.34 34.28
CA ILE A 8 -36.43 -12.29 34.42
C ILE A 8 -35.82 -12.89 33.15
N CYS A 9 -35.26 -12.05 32.28
CA CYS A 9 -34.40 -12.51 31.18
C CYS A 9 -33.04 -12.94 31.76
N ILE A 10 -32.85 -14.24 31.91
CA ILE A 10 -31.55 -14.86 32.16
C ILE A 10 -30.76 -14.79 30.84
N LEU A 11 -29.77 -13.89 30.76
CA LEU A 11 -28.74 -13.90 29.72
C LEU A 11 -27.92 -15.18 29.89
N ALA A 12 -28.21 -16.19 29.07
CA ALA A 12 -27.34 -17.35 28.92
C ALA A 12 -26.02 -16.88 28.30
N LEU A 13 -24.93 -17.03 29.03
CA LEU A 13 -23.58 -16.95 28.48
C LEU A 13 -23.48 -17.95 27.33
N SER A 14 -23.40 -17.44 26.09
CA SER A 14 -22.99 -18.22 24.94
C SER A 14 -21.52 -18.60 25.14
N TYR A 15 -21.29 -19.81 25.65
CA TYR A 15 -20.01 -20.49 25.50
C TYR A 15 -19.64 -20.45 24.02
N GLY A 16 -18.53 -19.77 23.70
CA GLY A 16 -17.93 -19.85 22.39
C GLY A 16 -17.61 -21.31 22.11
N PHE A 17 -18.36 -21.93 21.20
CA PHE A 17 -17.91 -23.14 20.56
C PHE A 17 -16.62 -22.76 19.83
N ALA A 18 -15.49 -23.21 20.37
CA ALA A 18 -14.28 -23.34 19.59
C ALA A 18 -14.62 -24.30 18.45
N TYR A 19 -14.89 -23.75 17.27
CA TYR A 19 -14.82 -24.53 16.04
C TYR A 19 -13.36 -24.97 15.92
N SER A 20 -13.06 -26.19 16.36
CA SER A 20 -11.88 -26.88 15.86
C SER A 20 -12.20 -27.22 14.40
N SER A 21 -11.92 -26.30 13.48
CA SER A 21 -11.67 -26.73 12.12
C SER A 21 -10.47 -27.66 12.23
N GLN A 22 -10.68 -28.96 12.03
CA GLN A 22 -9.62 -29.79 11.48
C GLN A 22 -9.33 -29.20 10.10
N GLY A 23 -8.56 -28.11 10.07
CA GLY A 23 -8.14 -27.48 8.84
C GLY A 23 -7.20 -28.45 8.15
N GLU A 24 -7.48 -28.77 6.89
CA GLU A 24 -6.44 -29.31 6.03
C GLU A 24 -5.20 -28.42 6.19
N THR A 25 -4.09 -29.02 6.60
CA THR A 25 -2.82 -28.33 6.68
C THR A 25 -2.45 -27.93 5.25
N ILE A 26 -2.68 -26.67 4.89
CA ILE A 26 -2.28 -26.13 3.59
C ILE A 26 -0.75 -26.22 3.53
N THR A 27 -0.24 -27.00 2.57
CA THR A 27 1.20 -27.27 2.43
C THR A 27 1.91 -26.12 1.73
N THR A 28 3.17 -25.88 2.09
CA THR A 28 3.99 -24.84 1.48
C THR A 28 4.66 -25.30 0.17
N PRO A 29 5.12 -24.37 -0.70
CA PRO A 29 5.89 -24.67 -1.89
C PRO A 29 7.12 -25.54 -1.64
N SER A 30 7.84 -25.33 -0.53
CA SER A 30 8.99 -26.17 -0.19
C SER A 30 8.59 -27.62 0.15
N GLN A 31 7.42 -27.83 0.72
CA GLN A 31 6.88 -29.17 1.00
C GLN A 31 6.42 -29.87 -0.28
N ARG A 32 5.76 -29.15 -1.19
CA ARG A 32 5.21 -29.70 -2.44
C ARG A 32 6.26 -29.94 -3.51
N TYR A 33 7.18 -28.99 -3.70
CA TYR A 33 8.10 -28.96 -4.84
C TYR A 33 9.58 -29.02 -4.46
N GLY A 34 9.89 -29.02 -3.16
CA GLY A 34 11.25 -28.90 -2.67
C GLY A 34 12.09 -30.18 -2.77
N GLN A 35 11.51 -31.32 -3.15
CA GLN A 35 12.23 -32.56 -3.44
C GLN A 35 12.55 -32.66 -4.94
N ALA A 36 13.71 -33.21 -5.30
CA ALA A 36 14.18 -33.24 -6.69
C ALA A 36 13.33 -34.14 -7.62
N ASP A 37 12.51 -35.01 -7.06
CA ASP A 37 11.62 -35.99 -7.71
C ASP A 37 10.14 -35.75 -7.35
N ALA A 38 9.79 -34.52 -6.96
CA ALA A 38 8.40 -34.15 -6.70
C ALA A 38 7.49 -34.50 -7.89
N THR A 39 6.34 -35.12 -7.60
CA THR A 39 5.40 -35.60 -8.61
C THR A 39 4.50 -34.49 -9.17
N GLU A 40 4.31 -33.42 -8.40
CA GLU A 40 3.53 -32.24 -8.80
C GLU A 40 4.41 -31.25 -9.58
N ALA A 41 3.89 -30.74 -10.69
CA ALA A 41 4.59 -29.74 -11.50
C ALA A 41 4.34 -28.33 -10.93
N PRO A 42 5.39 -27.56 -10.61
CA PRO A 42 5.22 -26.16 -10.19
C PRO A 42 4.63 -25.30 -11.32
N SER A 43 3.64 -24.47 -10.99
CA SER A 43 3.12 -23.41 -11.87
C SER A 43 4.16 -22.32 -12.16
N PHE A 44 4.17 -21.83 -13.40
CA PHE A 44 5.03 -20.71 -13.81
C PHE A 44 4.57 -19.39 -13.19
N ARG A 45 3.27 -19.07 -13.29
CA ARG A 45 2.69 -17.85 -12.69
C ARG A 45 2.71 -17.89 -11.17
N GLN A 46 2.30 -19.01 -10.55
CA GLN A 46 2.08 -19.06 -9.10
C GLN A 46 3.36 -19.35 -8.29
N HIS A 47 4.38 -19.97 -8.88
CA HIS A 47 5.59 -20.38 -8.14
C HIS A 47 6.89 -19.81 -8.70
N ILE A 48 7.14 -19.95 -10.00
CA ILE A 48 8.42 -19.53 -10.60
C ILE A 48 8.59 -18.01 -10.56
N ILE A 49 7.58 -17.26 -11.02
CA ILE A 49 7.63 -15.79 -11.03
C ILE A 49 7.76 -15.20 -9.61
N PRO A 50 6.95 -15.63 -8.62
CA PRO A 50 7.11 -15.18 -7.24
C PRO A 50 8.48 -15.53 -6.65
N LEU A 51 9.02 -16.72 -6.90
CA LEU A 51 10.35 -17.12 -6.44
C LEU A 51 11.44 -16.18 -6.98
N LEU A 52 11.36 -15.78 -8.27
CA LEU A 52 12.27 -14.79 -8.85
C LEU A 52 12.17 -13.44 -8.14
N GLY A 53 10.96 -13.07 -7.69
CA GLY A 53 10.68 -11.90 -6.87
C GLY A 53 11.35 -11.96 -5.50
N VAL A 54 11.10 -13.02 -4.75
CA VAL A 54 11.67 -13.24 -3.39
C VAL A 54 13.19 -13.27 -3.44
N ARG A 55 13.77 -13.92 -4.46
CA ARG A 55 15.23 -14.00 -4.64
C ARG A 55 15.85 -12.77 -5.32
N GLY A 56 15.03 -11.77 -5.67
CA GLY A 56 15.46 -10.48 -6.21
C GLY A 56 15.98 -10.54 -7.66
N CYS A 57 15.74 -11.62 -8.39
CA CYS A 57 16.20 -11.82 -9.75
C CYS A 57 15.53 -10.84 -10.73
N ASN A 58 14.22 -10.62 -10.59
CA ASN A 58 13.43 -9.69 -11.40
C ASN A 58 13.26 -8.31 -10.73
N GLY A 59 14.14 -7.94 -9.79
CA GLY A 59 14.17 -6.62 -9.16
C GLY A 59 14.87 -5.55 -10.02
N ARG A 60 14.69 -4.28 -9.64
CA ARG A 60 15.25 -3.09 -10.34
C ARG A 60 16.76 -3.12 -10.51
N GLU A 61 17.49 -3.74 -9.59
CA GLU A 61 18.95 -3.80 -9.62
C GLU A 61 19.51 -4.93 -10.51
N CYS A 62 18.64 -5.85 -10.95
CA CYS A 62 19.00 -7.06 -11.67
C CYS A 62 18.26 -7.15 -13.01
N HIS A 63 17.64 -8.29 -13.32
CA HIS A 63 17.05 -8.55 -14.64
C HIS A 63 15.72 -7.82 -14.85
N GLY A 64 15.07 -7.32 -13.78
CA GLY A 64 13.87 -6.47 -13.87
C GLY A 64 14.15 -4.99 -14.12
N SER A 65 15.43 -4.61 -14.32
CA SER A 65 15.78 -3.24 -14.71
C SER A 65 15.29 -2.93 -16.14
N PHE A 66 15.13 -1.64 -16.47
CA PHE A 66 14.69 -1.22 -17.81
C PHE A 66 15.62 -1.69 -18.94
N ALA A 67 16.90 -1.95 -18.65
CA ALA A 67 17.87 -2.47 -19.61
C ALA A 67 18.17 -3.98 -19.44
N GLY A 68 17.62 -4.65 -18.42
CA GLY A 68 18.04 -6.00 -18.05
C GLY A 68 19.52 -6.08 -17.60
N LYS A 69 20.07 -7.30 -17.58
CA LYS A 69 21.51 -7.54 -17.34
C LYS A 69 22.00 -8.74 -18.15
N GLY A 70 23.11 -8.56 -18.87
CA GLY A 70 23.75 -9.64 -19.64
C GLY A 70 22.78 -10.29 -20.63
N ASP A 71 22.16 -9.44 -21.45
CA ASP A 71 21.21 -9.80 -22.52
C ASP A 71 20.01 -10.65 -22.07
N PHE A 72 19.69 -10.55 -20.78
CA PHE A 72 18.54 -11.20 -20.15
C PHE A 72 17.73 -10.16 -19.38
N GLN A 73 16.47 -9.99 -19.78
CA GLN A 73 15.60 -8.95 -19.26
C GLN A 73 14.21 -9.49 -18.89
N LEU A 74 13.94 -9.51 -17.59
CA LEU A 74 12.62 -9.78 -17.05
C LEU A 74 11.83 -8.47 -16.90
N SER A 75 10.52 -8.60 -16.77
CA SER A 75 9.60 -7.57 -16.34
C SER A 75 9.88 -7.23 -14.88
N LEU A 76 9.64 -5.98 -14.49
CA LEU A 76 9.91 -5.51 -13.15
C LEU A 76 8.94 -6.19 -12.17
N PHE A 77 9.46 -7.04 -11.28
CA PHE A 77 8.64 -7.79 -10.31
C PHE A 77 7.65 -8.80 -10.92
N GLY A 78 7.79 -9.17 -12.20
CA GLY A 78 7.01 -10.25 -12.80
C GLY A 78 5.61 -9.86 -13.30
N TYR A 79 5.42 -8.62 -13.78
CA TYR A 79 4.12 -8.13 -14.25
C TYR A 79 3.75 -8.58 -15.67
N ASP A 80 4.71 -9.04 -16.48
CA ASP A 80 4.48 -9.50 -17.86
C ASP A 80 4.94 -10.95 -18.02
N PHE A 81 4.02 -11.88 -17.78
CA PHE A 81 4.28 -13.31 -17.76
C PHE A 81 4.74 -13.86 -19.12
N ASP A 82 4.15 -13.40 -20.22
CA ASP A 82 4.46 -13.91 -21.56
C ASP A 82 5.88 -13.47 -21.98
N LYS A 83 6.25 -12.21 -21.69
CA LYS A 83 7.62 -11.73 -21.88
C LYS A 83 8.62 -12.50 -21.01
N ASP A 84 8.33 -12.66 -19.72
CA ASP A 84 9.25 -13.30 -18.78
C ASP A 84 9.49 -14.77 -19.11
N HIS A 85 8.42 -15.47 -19.50
CA HIS A 85 8.52 -16.86 -19.94
C HIS A 85 9.43 -16.99 -21.16
N LYS A 86 9.20 -16.16 -22.19
CA LYS A 86 9.98 -16.16 -23.43
C LYS A 86 11.48 -15.98 -23.16
N GLU A 87 11.83 -15.08 -22.25
CA GLU A 87 13.21 -14.82 -21.85
C GLU A 87 13.84 -16.00 -21.09
N LEU A 88 13.08 -16.68 -20.23
CA LEU A 88 13.55 -17.84 -19.46
C LEU A 88 13.75 -19.11 -20.30
N VAL A 89 12.94 -19.30 -21.35
CA VAL A 89 13.02 -20.48 -22.23
C VAL A 89 13.85 -20.24 -23.51
N ARG A 90 14.44 -19.04 -23.66
CA ARG A 90 15.29 -18.70 -24.80
C ARG A 90 16.48 -19.66 -24.91
N GLN A 91 16.78 -20.08 -26.14
CA GLN A 91 17.82 -21.08 -26.45
C GLN A 91 19.10 -20.49 -27.06
N GLU A 92 19.10 -19.19 -27.38
CA GLU A 92 20.26 -18.49 -27.96
C GLU A 92 21.32 -18.23 -26.87
N GLU A 93 22.58 -18.60 -27.16
CA GLU A 93 23.76 -18.50 -26.26
C GLU A 93 23.78 -19.47 -25.06
N GLY A 94 23.30 -20.69 -25.30
CA GLY A 94 23.24 -21.76 -24.30
C GLY A 94 21.86 -21.78 -23.61
N PRO A 95 21.29 -22.97 -23.37
CA PRO A 95 19.93 -23.08 -22.91
C PRO A 95 19.77 -22.46 -21.51
N ARG A 96 19.04 -21.33 -21.41
CA ARG A 96 18.61 -20.78 -20.12
C ARG A 96 17.78 -21.81 -19.37
N THR A 97 16.95 -22.51 -20.12
CA THR A 97 16.20 -23.69 -19.72
C THR A 97 16.51 -24.82 -20.70
N ASP A 98 17.30 -25.79 -20.26
CA ASP A 98 17.59 -27.03 -20.98
C ASP A 98 16.57 -28.09 -20.58
N LYS A 99 15.72 -28.53 -21.51
CA LYS A 99 14.66 -29.50 -21.19
C LYS A 99 15.16 -30.95 -21.25
N ASP A 100 16.25 -31.19 -21.98
CA ASP A 100 16.82 -32.51 -22.17
C ASP A 100 17.80 -32.85 -21.03
N ALA A 101 18.53 -31.83 -20.55
CA ALA A 101 19.38 -31.90 -19.36
C ALA A 101 19.04 -30.78 -18.35
N PRO A 102 17.92 -30.88 -17.61
CA PRO A 102 17.43 -29.84 -16.70
C PRO A 102 18.47 -29.23 -15.76
N GLU A 103 19.36 -30.05 -15.17
CA GLU A 103 20.41 -29.56 -14.26
C GLU A 103 21.46 -28.66 -14.91
N ASN A 104 21.63 -28.74 -16.24
CA ASN A 104 22.57 -27.90 -17.00
C ASN A 104 21.98 -26.53 -17.39
N SER A 105 20.72 -26.27 -17.04
CA SER A 105 20.05 -25.01 -17.32
C SER A 105 20.77 -23.84 -16.65
N LEU A 106 21.12 -22.79 -17.42
CA LEU A 106 21.73 -21.58 -16.83
C LEU A 106 20.83 -20.93 -15.77
N PHE A 107 19.51 -21.17 -15.81
CA PHE A 107 18.55 -20.74 -14.80
C PHE A 107 18.80 -21.39 -13.42
N LEU A 108 19.42 -22.58 -13.38
CA LEU A 108 19.89 -23.22 -12.14
C LEU A 108 21.34 -22.88 -11.85
N LEU A 109 22.22 -22.93 -12.85
CA LEU A 109 23.67 -22.80 -12.66
C LEU A 109 24.11 -21.40 -12.23
N LYS A 110 23.52 -20.33 -12.78
CA LYS A 110 23.93 -18.95 -12.45
C LYS A 110 23.51 -18.52 -11.04
N PRO A 111 22.25 -18.71 -10.58
CA PRO A 111 21.85 -18.30 -9.24
C PRO A 111 22.53 -19.11 -8.11
N THR A 112 22.97 -20.35 -8.42
CA THR A 112 23.73 -21.21 -7.51
C THR A 112 25.25 -21.01 -7.57
N MET A 113 25.74 -20.09 -8.42
CA MET A 113 27.17 -19.84 -8.64
C MET A 113 27.97 -21.06 -9.14
N GLN A 114 27.30 -22.05 -9.75
CA GLN A 114 27.96 -23.13 -10.49
C GLN A 114 28.50 -22.65 -11.84
N GLU A 115 27.92 -21.56 -12.37
CA GLU A 115 28.40 -20.83 -13.53
C GLU A 115 28.70 -19.37 -13.18
N LYS A 116 29.57 -18.73 -13.97
CA LYS A 116 29.93 -17.33 -13.71
C LYS A 116 28.70 -16.42 -13.80
N HIS A 117 28.40 -15.77 -12.68
CA HIS A 117 27.31 -14.82 -12.53
C HIS A 117 27.84 -13.56 -11.83
N ARG A 118 27.50 -12.38 -12.37
CA ARG A 118 27.90 -11.10 -11.76
C ARG A 118 27.07 -10.75 -10.52
N GLY A 119 25.89 -11.35 -10.37
CA GLY A 119 25.08 -11.23 -9.16
C GLY A 119 25.61 -12.10 -8.03
N LYS A 120 25.03 -11.94 -6.84
CA LYS A 120 25.34 -12.76 -5.66
C LYS A 120 24.68 -14.15 -5.76
N LEU A 121 25.14 -15.08 -4.92
CA LEU A 121 24.43 -16.33 -4.66
C LEU A 121 22.98 -16.02 -4.25
N ARG A 122 22.02 -16.71 -4.89
CA ARG A 122 20.57 -16.50 -4.62
C ARG A 122 19.96 -17.63 -3.81
N PHE A 123 20.37 -18.87 -4.09
CA PHE A 123 19.99 -20.07 -3.36
C PHE A 123 21.06 -21.15 -3.58
N LYS A 124 21.04 -22.21 -2.78
CA LYS A 124 22.04 -23.28 -2.83
C LYS A 124 21.61 -24.36 -3.83
N LYS A 125 22.58 -25.09 -4.39
CA LYS A 125 22.27 -26.32 -5.13
C LYS A 125 21.50 -27.29 -4.22
N ASN A 126 20.47 -27.96 -4.77
CA ASN A 126 19.60 -28.90 -4.06
C ASN A 126 18.75 -28.30 -2.92
N SER A 127 18.67 -26.97 -2.80
CA SER A 127 17.68 -26.34 -1.92
C SER A 127 16.26 -26.48 -2.50
N TRP A 128 15.23 -26.17 -1.72
CA TRP A 128 13.85 -26.30 -2.20
C TRP A 128 13.57 -25.37 -3.38
N GLU A 129 14.19 -24.20 -3.43
CA GLU A 129 14.10 -23.24 -4.55
C GLU A 129 14.73 -23.81 -5.82
N TYR A 130 15.89 -24.46 -5.67
CA TYR A 130 16.55 -25.15 -6.76
C TYR A 130 15.68 -26.28 -7.30
N ASN A 131 15.12 -27.10 -6.42
CA ASN A 131 14.27 -28.23 -6.80
C ASN A 131 12.94 -27.76 -7.40
N LEU A 132 12.36 -26.67 -6.91
CA LEU A 132 11.17 -26.04 -7.51
C LEU A 132 11.45 -25.64 -8.96
N ILE A 133 12.55 -24.94 -9.23
CA ILE A 133 12.91 -24.58 -10.62
C ILE A 133 13.21 -25.84 -11.44
N LEU A 134 13.98 -26.79 -10.90
CA LEU A 134 14.32 -28.05 -11.56
C LEU A 134 13.07 -28.83 -11.98
N ASN A 135 12.08 -28.94 -11.09
CA ASN A 135 10.83 -29.65 -11.34
C ASN A 135 9.98 -28.95 -12.39
N TRP A 136 9.95 -27.62 -12.42
CA TRP A 136 9.30 -26.89 -13.51
C TRP A 136 9.96 -27.17 -14.87
N ILE A 137 11.30 -27.21 -14.92
CA ILE A 137 12.06 -27.51 -16.14
C ILE A 137 11.84 -28.96 -16.60
N LYS A 138 11.93 -29.94 -15.68
CA LYS A 138 11.63 -31.37 -15.95
C LYS A 138 10.22 -31.57 -16.51
N ASN A 139 9.27 -30.74 -16.10
CA ASN A 139 7.88 -30.75 -16.59
C ASN A 139 7.66 -29.91 -17.86
N GLY A 140 8.74 -29.58 -18.58
CA GLY A 140 8.71 -28.94 -19.89
C GLY A 140 8.73 -27.42 -19.86
N ALA A 141 8.91 -26.80 -18.69
CA ALA A 141 8.97 -25.36 -18.49
C ALA A 141 7.80 -24.61 -19.15
N LYS A 142 6.58 -25.07 -18.87
CA LYS A 142 5.35 -24.56 -19.51
C LYS A 142 5.00 -23.17 -18.97
N ASN A 143 4.44 -22.33 -19.84
CA ASN A 143 3.76 -21.09 -19.43
C ASN A 143 2.30 -21.43 -19.17
N ASP A 144 1.85 -21.29 -17.93
CA ASP A 144 0.48 -21.52 -17.52
C ASP A 144 -0.27 -20.23 -17.17
N SER A 145 0.31 -19.06 -17.45
CA SER A 145 -0.26 -17.75 -17.06
C SER A 145 -1.72 -17.52 -17.48
N LYS A 146 -2.13 -18.10 -18.61
CA LYS A 146 -3.49 -18.01 -19.18
C LYS A 146 -4.46 -19.07 -18.66
N THR A 147 -3.95 -20.10 -18.01
CA THR A 147 -4.74 -21.22 -17.46
C THR A 147 -4.75 -21.22 -15.95
N THR A 148 -3.80 -20.54 -15.30
CA THR A 148 -3.81 -20.27 -13.87
C THR A 148 -5.07 -19.48 -13.51
N PRO A 149 -5.79 -19.87 -12.45
CA PRO A 149 -6.93 -19.11 -11.94
C PRO A 149 -6.59 -17.64 -11.68
N GLU A 150 -7.56 -16.75 -11.83
CA GLU A 150 -7.35 -15.35 -11.46
C GLU A 150 -7.26 -15.17 -9.95
N PHE A 151 -6.40 -14.24 -9.55
CA PHE A 151 -6.21 -13.84 -8.16
C PHE A 151 -7.54 -13.35 -7.57
N ASP A 152 -7.86 -13.79 -6.34
CA ASP A 152 -8.98 -13.25 -5.55
C ASP A 152 -8.46 -12.39 -4.40
N ARG A 153 -7.74 -12.98 -3.43
CA ARG A 153 -7.22 -12.24 -2.26
C ARG A 153 -6.00 -12.89 -1.62
N LEU A 154 -5.28 -12.09 -0.82
CA LEU A 154 -4.29 -12.58 0.14
C LEU A 154 -4.87 -12.53 1.56
N GLU A 155 -4.66 -13.60 2.31
CA GLU A 155 -4.91 -13.68 3.73
C GLU A 155 -3.57 -13.78 4.46
N VAL A 156 -3.34 -12.87 5.42
CA VAL A 156 -2.12 -12.89 6.24
C VAL A 156 -2.48 -13.10 7.70
N SER A 157 -1.88 -14.10 8.32
CA SER A 157 -2.11 -14.47 9.71
C SER A 157 -0.82 -14.41 10.52
N PRO A 158 -0.82 -13.78 11.71
CA PRO A 158 -1.89 -12.94 12.24
C PRO A 158 -2.08 -11.66 11.42
N SER A 159 -3.30 -11.11 11.42
CA SER A 159 -3.65 -9.89 10.67
C SER A 159 -3.08 -8.60 11.27
N ALA A 160 -2.54 -8.68 12.49
CA ALA A 160 -1.81 -7.60 13.17
C ALA A 160 -0.84 -8.20 14.21
N LEU A 161 0.27 -7.51 14.44
CA LEU A 161 1.30 -7.90 15.40
C LEU A 161 1.40 -6.87 16.53
N HIS A 162 1.30 -7.36 17.75
CA HIS A 162 1.44 -6.57 18.96
C HIS A 162 2.55 -7.16 19.82
N PHE A 163 3.62 -6.40 19.99
CA PHE A 163 4.77 -6.78 20.78
C PHE A 163 4.82 -5.99 22.09
N SER A 164 5.28 -6.63 23.15
CA SER A 164 5.50 -5.99 24.45
C SER A 164 6.96 -5.60 24.67
N LYS A 165 7.89 -6.25 23.97
CA LYS A 165 9.33 -6.07 24.18
C LYS A 165 10.13 -6.16 22.88
N THR A 166 11.09 -5.26 22.74
CA THR A 166 12.11 -5.27 21.67
C THR A 166 12.86 -6.60 21.62
N GLY A 167 13.07 -7.12 20.41
CA GLY A 167 13.70 -8.40 20.12
C GLY A 167 12.74 -9.60 20.08
N GLN A 168 11.46 -9.42 20.42
CA GLN A 168 10.46 -10.45 20.16
C GLN A 168 10.27 -10.66 18.65
N THR A 169 9.94 -11.89 18.29
CA THR A 169 9.71 -12.30 16.91
C THR A 169 8.35 -12.98 16.78
N GLN A 170 7.74 -12.84 15.60
CA GLN A 170 6.52 -13.55 15.24
C GLN A 170 6.57 -13.89 13.75
N LYS A 171 6.23 -15.14 13.41
CA LYS A 171 6.13 -15.57 12.01
C LYS A 171 4.74 -15.23 11.45
N LEU A 172 4.73 -14.69 10.23
CA LEU A 172 3.53 -14.54 9.41
C LEU A 172 3.31 -15.78 8.56
N GLN A 173 2.05 -16.14 8.37
CA GLN A 173 1.58 -17.07 7.36
C GLN A 173 0.82 -16.27 6.30
N VAL A 174 1.03 -16.59 5.03
CA VAL A 174 0.36 -15.94 3.91
C VAL A 174 -0.30 -16.98 3.03
N ILE A 175 -1.63 -16.92 2.94
CA ILE A 175 -2.44 -17.81 2.10
C ILE A 175 -2.98 -16.99 0.94
N VAL A 176 -2.75 -17.46 -0.28
CA VAL A 176 -3.46 -16.95 -1.46
C VAL A 176 -4.76 -17.72 -1.64
N HIS A 177 -5.81 -17.00 -2.01
CA HIS A 177 -7.08 -17.57 -2.45
C HIS A 177 -7.31 -17.16 -3.91
N TRP A 178 -7.76 -18.12 -4.71
CA TRP A 178 -8.02 -17.95 -6.14
C TRP A 178 -9.53 -17.96 -6.44
N GLN A 179 -9.93 -17.39 -7.58
CA GLN A 179 -11.35 -17.31 -7.96
C GLN A 179 -12.01 -18.67 -8.23
N ASP A 180 -11.23 -19.72 -8.48
CA ASP A 180 -11.73 -21.09 -8.63
C ASP A 180 -11.96 -21.80 -7.27
N GLY A 181 -11.68 -21.11 -6.16
CA GLY A 181 -11.82 -21.62 -4.80
C GLY A 181 -10.60 -22.36 -4.27
N SER A 182 -9.52 -22.51 -5.06
CA SER A 182 -8.27 -23.09 -4.58
C SER A 182 -7.50 -22.11 -3.68
N SER A 183 -6.70 -22.66 -2.76
CA SER A 183 -5.87 -21.90 -1.83
C SER A 183 -4.51 -22.56 -1.61
N GLU A 184 -3.49 -21.76 -1.32
CA GLU A 184 -2.14 -22.24 -1.05
C GLU A 184 -1.40 -21.35 -0.04
N ASP A 185 -0.57 -21.96 0.82
CA ASP A 185 0.32 -21.24 1.72
C ASP A 185 1.55 -20.80 0.93
N ILE A 186 1.56 -19.53 0.54
CA ILE A 186 2.62 -18.92 -0.29
C ILE A 186 3.58 -18.08 0.56
N THR A 187 3.69 -18.34 1.87
CA THR A 187 4.59 -17.60 2.77
C THR A 187 6.02 -17.54 2.23
N GLU A 188 6.55 -18.66 1.74
CA GLU A 188 7.92 -18.79 1.19
C GLU A 188 8.11 -18.12 -0.17
N LEU A 189 7.00 -17.76 -0.84
CA LEU A 189 6.96 -17.07 -2.12
C LEU A 189 6.48 -15.62 -1.99
N THR A 190 6.26 -15.15 -0.76
CA THR A 190 5.83 -13.78 -0.49
C THR A 190 7.03 -12.87 -0.33
N ARG A 191 6.98 -11.72 -1.00
CA ARG A 191 7.93 -10.64 -0.72
C ARG A 191 7.42 -9.82 0.45
N PHE A 192 8.25 -9.68 1.48
CA PHE A 192 7.95 -8.82 2.62
C PHE A 192 8.76 -7.53 2.57
N ARG A 193 8.18 -6.44 3.10
CA ARG A 193 8.85 -5.16 3.31
C ARG A 193 8.35 -4.49 4.57
N SER A 194 9.24 -3.95 5.40
CA SER A 194 8.84 -3.03 6.47
C SER A 194 8.78 -1.59 5.95
N ASN A 195 7.76 -0.83 6.37
CA ASN A 195 7.71 0.61 6.13
C ASN A 195 8.68 1.40 7.02
N ASP A 196 9.05 0.85 8.18
CA ASP A 196 10.01 1.46 9.10
C ASP A 196 10.78 0.36 9.86
N GLU A 197 12.00 0.09 9.41
CA GLU A 197 12.89 -0.92 9.99
C GLU A 197 13.44 -0.54 11.37
N ALA A 198 13.38 0.73 11.77
CA ALA A 198 13.71 1.14 13.13
C ALA A 198 12.68 0.64 14.16
N ILE A 199 11.45 0.36 13.71
CA ILE A 199 10.38 -0.20 14.54
C ILE A 199 10.31 -1.71 14.39
N ALA A 200 10.28 -2.25 13.16
CA ALA A 200 10.23 -3.69 12.93
C ALA A 200 10.92 -4.09 11.62
N THR A 201 11.66 -5.18 11.64
CA THR A 201 12.22 -5.82 10.43
C THR A 201 11.44 -7.08 10.09
N VAL A 202 11.57 -7.56 8.86
CA VAL A 202 10.98 -8.82 8.40
C VAL A 202 11.98 -9.53 7.49
N ASP A 203 12.17 -10.83 7.72
CA ASP A 203 13.03 -11.64 6.86
C ASP A 203 12.27 -12.24 5.67
N GLU A 204 13.01 -12.93 4.80
CA GLU A 204 12.46 -13.59 3.60
C GLU A 204 11.50 -14.75 3.91
N ASN A 205 11.46 -15.24 5.15
CA ASN A 205 10.58 -16.33 5.59
C ASN A 205 9.33 -15.81 6.31
N GLY A 206 9.11 -14.49 6.31
CA GLY A 206 8.00 -13.83 6.99
C GLY A 206 8.16 -13.75 8.51
N VAL A 207 9.38 -13.88 9.05
CA VAL A 207 9.63 -13.68 10.48
C VAL A 207 9.82 -12.19 10.75
N VAL A 208 8.85 -11.60 11.45
CA VAL A 208 8.89 -10.20 11.87
C VAL A 208 9.63 -10.11 13.21
N THR A 209 10.60 -9.22 13.31
CA THR A 209 11.33 -8.91 14.54
C THR A 209 11.07 -7.47 14.93
N ILE A 210 10.65 -7.22 16.17
CA ILE A 210 10.44 -5.87 16.68
C ILE A 210 11.77 -5.25 17.14
N THR A 211 12.15 -4.14 16.52
CA THR A 211 13.41 -3.41 16.73
C THR A 211 13.24 -2.23 17.68
N GLY A 212 12.06 -1.63 17.73
CA GLY A 212 11.81 -0.41 18.48
C GLY A 212 10.33 -0.20 18.82
N LYS A 213 10.09 0.70 19.78
CA LYS A 213 8.73 1.14 20.13
C LYS A 213 8.15 2.01 19.03
N GLY A 214 6.89 1.82 18.69
CA GLY A 214 6.20 2.62 17.69
C GLY A 214 5.11 1.86 16.95
N ASP A 215 4.73 2.42 15.81
CA ASP A 215 3.72 1.91 14.89
C ASP A 215 4.34 1.82 13.49
N THR A 216 4.34 0.64 12.89
CA THR A 216 4.74 0.46 11.50
C THR A 216 3.86 -0.59 10.82
N HIS A 217 4.14 -0.86 9.55
CA HIS A 217 3.50 -1.93 8.81
C HIS A 217 4.55 -2.79 8.12
N VAL A 218 4.35 -4.11 8.17
CA VAL A 218 4.99 -5.05 7.26
C VAL A 218 4.02 -5.28 6.10
N ILE A 219 4.48 -5.11 4.87
CA ILE A 219 3.67 -5.31 3.67
C ILE A 219 4.08 -6.62 3.00
N ALA A 220 3.10 -7.50 2.78
CA ALA A 220 3.21 -8.73 2.02
C ALA A 220 2.77 -8.50 0.56
N PHE A 221 3.60 -8.94 -0.40
CA PHE A 221 3.32 -8.84 -1.83
C PHE A 221 3.36 -10.24 -2.49
N TYR A 222 2.31 -10.60 -3.21
CA TYR A 222 2.22 -11.80 -4.03
C TYR A 222 1.15 -11.62 -5.12
N ASP A 223 1.47 -11.92 -6.38
CA ASP A 223 0.63 -11.62 -7.56
C ASP A 223 0.08 -10.17 -7.49
N ASN A 224 -1.21 -9.96 -7.69
CA ASN A 224 -1.88 -8.66 -7.53
C ASN A 224 -2.17 -8.26 -6.07
N GLY A 225 -1.83 -9.11 -5.10
CA GLY A 225 -2.07 -8.89 -3.69
C GLY A 225 -1.03 -7.99 -3.02
N VAL A 226 -1.51 -6.97 -2.31
CA VAL A 226 -0.72 -6.10 -1.43
C VAL A 226 -1.40 -6.03 -0.08
N GLN A 227 -0.90 -6.78 0.91
CA GLN A 227 -1.52 -6.87 2.22
C GLN A 227 -0.64 -6.22 3.30
N PRO A 228 -1.02 -5.06 3.84
CA PRO A 228 -0.34 -4.48 5.00
C PRO A 228 -0.75 -5.18 6.29
N VAL A 229 0.23 -5.50 7.12
CA VAL A 229 0.09 -6.05 8.47
C VAL A 229 0.59 -5.01 9.47
N PRO A 230 -0.28 -4.42 10.29
CA PRO A 230 0.14 -3.49 11.34
C PRO A 230 1.07 -4.18 12.34
N VAL A 231 2.17 -3.53 12.69
CA VAL A 231 3.14 -3.99 13.68
C VAL A 231 3.33 -2.89 14.71
N LEU A 232 3.09 -3.20 15.98
CA LEU A 232 3.07 -2.21 17.03
C LEU A 232 3.77 -2.71 18.29
N GLN A 233 4.60 -1.84 18.87
CA GLN A 233 5.06 -1.94 20.25
C GLN A 233 4.75 -0.62 20.96
N PRO A 234 4.00 -0.61 22.07
CA PRO A 234 3.64 0.64 22.76
C PRO A 234 4.85 1.48 23.17
N VAL A 235 4.69 2.81 23.13
CA VAL A 235 5.75 3.74 23.54
C VAL A 235 5.83 3.92 25.05
N SER A 236 4.72 3.66 25.77
CA SER A 236 4.64 3.68 27.23
C SER A 236 3.74 2.56 27.76
N GLU A 237 3.73 2.39 29.08
CA GLU A 237 2.87 1.44 29.79
C GLU A 237 1.42 1.93 29.97
N GLN A 238 1.10 3.15 29.54
CA GLN A 238 -0.24 3.72 29.62
C GLN A 238 -1.13 3.11 28.52
N ILE A 239 -1.39 1.80 28.57
CA ILE A 239 -2.17 1.07 27.56
C ILE A 239 -3.35 0.34 28.22
N GLY A 240 -4.33 -0.07 27.40
CA GLY A 240 -5.47 -0.85 27.89
C GLY A 240 -6.19 -0.14 29.04
N ASP A 241 -6.31 -0.82 30.18
CA ASP A 241 -6.96 -0.30 31.39
C ASP A 241 -6.14 0.77 32.12
N ALA A 242 -4.82 0.84 31.89
CA ALA A 242 -3.97 1.87 32.46
C ALA A 242 -4.12 3.22 31.72
N PHE A 243 -4.62 3.21 30.48
CA PHE A 243 -4.81 4.43 29.70
C PHE A 243 -5.96 5.27 30.29
N PRO A 244 -5.81 6.60 30.44
CA PRO A 244 -6.82 7.45 31.05
C PRO A 244 -8.15 7.39 30.30
N ASN A 245 -9.25 7.43 31.05
CA ASN A 245 -10.58 7.48 30.44
C ASN A 245 -10.83 8.88 29.87
N LEU A 246 -10.77 9.00 28.54
CA LEU A 246 -10.99 10.24 27.82
C LEU A 246 -12.34 10.18 27.11
N ALA A 247 -13.21 11.15 27.37
CA ALA A 247 -14.48 11.29 26.66
C ALA A 247 -14.23 11.89 25.26
N PRO A 248 -14.49 11.16 24.16
CA PRO A 248 -14.28 11.66 22.81
C PRO A 248 -15.34 12.72 22.46
N PRO A 249 -14.96 13.95 22.07
CA PRO A 249 -15.92 14.97 21.62
C PRO A 249 -16.62 14.60 20.30
N THR A 250 -15.92 13.88 19.42
CA THR A 250 -16.42 13.48 18.09
C THR A 250 -16.19 12.00 17.79
N LYS A 251 -16.83 11.50 16.72
CA LYS A 251 -16.56 10.14 16.20
C LYS A 251 -15.11 9.99 15.73
N VAL A 252 -14.50 11.05 15.21
CA VAL A 252 -13.09 11.04 14.79
C VAL A 252 -12.18 10.91 16.02
N ASP A 253 -12.46 11.66 17.08
CA ASP A 253 -11.71 11.56 18.33
C ASP A 253 -11.80 10.17 18.96
N GLN A 254 -12.95 9.50 18.83
CA GLN A 254 -13.10 8.12 19.29
C GLN A 254 -12.10 7.18 18.60
N LEU A 255 -11.92 7.32 17.28
CA LEU A 255 -10.95 6.52 16.51
C LEU A 255 -9.50 6.89 16.86
N ILE A 256 -9.21 8.18 17.02
CA ILE A 256 -7.89 8.67 17.43
C ILE A 256 -7.52 8.12 18.82
N ILE A 257 -8.41 8.28 19.81
CA ILE A 257 -8.20 7.79 21.18
C ILE A 257 -8.02 6.27 21.19
N ALA A 258 -8.77 5.53 20.38
CA ALA A 258 -8.59 4.08 20.27
C ALA A 258 -7.18 3.71 19.76
N LYS A 259 -6.62 4.44 18.79
CA LYS A 259 -5.25 4.23 18.31
C LYS A 259 -4.20 4.65 19.34
N LEU A 260 -4.37 5.82 19.95
CA LEU A 260 -3.47 6.34 20.98
C LEU A 260 -3.41 5.43 22.22
N ARG A 261 -4.53 4.85 22.61
CA ARG A 261 -4.60 3.82 23.68
C ARG A 261 -3.79 2.58 23.36
N LYS A 262 -3.80 2.12 22.09
CA LYS A 262 -2.97 0.98 21.67
C LYS A 262 -1.48 1.33 21.68
N LEU A 263 -1.13 2.57 21.34
CA LEU A 263 0.25 3.04 21.32
C LEU A 263 0.80 3.44 22.69
N GLY A 264 -0.07 3.67 23.68
CA GLY A 264 0.34 4.23 24.97
C GLY A 264 0.74 5.69 24.90
N VAL A 265 0.06 6.47 24.05
CA VAL A 265 0.30 7.92 23.89
C VAL A 265 -0.85 8.68 24.52
N VAL A 266 -0.63 9.26 25.70
CA VAL A 266 -1.65 10.10 26.35
C VAL A 266 -1.70 11.46 25.64
N PRO A 267 -2.88 11.90 25.14
CA PRO A 267 -3.04 13.22 24.55
C PRO A 267 -2.62 14.34 25.51
N SER A 268 -2.08 15.42 24.96
CA SER A 268 -1.83 16.64 25.70
C SER A 268 -3.13 17.27 26.21
N GLU A 269 -3.01 18.12 27.23
CA GLU A 269 -4.11 18.92 27.74
C GLU A 269 -4.70 19.85 26.67
N ILE A 270 -5.93 20.32 26.90
CA ILE A 270 -6.58 21.28 26.02
C ILE A 270 -5.78 22.58 26.03
N CYS A 271 -5.32 23.00 24.85
CA CYS A 271 -4.55 24.23 24.68
C CYS A 271 -5.34 25.50 25.04
N SER A 272 -4.61 26.59 25.32
CA SER A 272 -5.23 27.91 25.58
C SER A 272 -5.94 28.47 24.34
N ASP A 273 -6.72 29.52 24.51
CA ASP A 273 -7.42 30.15 23.38
C ASP A 273 -6.47 30.86 22.41
N GLU A 274 -5.39 31.44 22.91
CA GLU A 274 -4.32 32.03 22.10
C GLU A 274 -3.63 30.97 21.24
N GLU A 275 -3.29 29.84 21.85
CA GLU A 275 -2.67 28.73 21.15
C GLU A 275 -3.61 28.12 20.11
N PHE A 276 -4.87 27.90 20.47
CA PHE A 276 -5.88 27.38 19.56
C PHE A 276 -6.03 28.29 18.33
N LEU A 277 -6.26 29.59 18.54
CA LEU A 277 -6.49 30.51 17.43
C LEU A 277 -5.28 30.59 16.51
N ARG A 278 -4.06 30.63 17.08
CA ARG A 278 -2.82 30.62 16.29
C ARG A 278 -2.68 29.35 15.46
N ARG A 279 -2.87 28.17 16.06
CA ARG A 279 -2.74 26.87 15.38
C ARG A 279 -3.80 26.71 14.29
N ALA A 280 -5.07 26.96 14.62
CA ALA A 280 -6.18 26.85 13.67
C ALA A 280 -6.02 27.81 12.47
N SER A 281 -5.57 29.06 12.70
CA SER A 281 -5.34 30.01 11.60
C SER A 281 -4.19 29.59 10.69
N LEU A 282 -3.08 29.12 11.26
CA LEU A 282 -1.94 28.62 10.47
C LEU A 282 -2.31 27.35 9.69
N ASP A 283 -3.01 26.42 10.32
CA ASP A 283 -3.36 25.15 9.70
C ASP A 283 -4.42 25.32 8.60
N LEU A 284 -5.45 26.14 8.84
CA LEU A 284 -6.55 26.32 7.91
C LEU A 284 -6.22 27.33 6.81
N THR A 285 -5.59 28.47 7.13
CA THR A 285 -5.43 29.58 6.17
C THR A 285 -3.97 29.92 5.87
N GLY A 286 -2.99 29.26 6.50
CA GLY A 286 -1.57 29.52 6.28
C GLY A 286 -1.09 30.86 6.85
N SER A 287 -1.91 31.54 7.68
CA SER A 287 -1.63 32.90 8.15
C SER A 287 -1.91 33.07 9.64
N LEU A 288 -1.24 34.04 10.27
CA LEU A 288 -1.50 34.40 11.67
C LEU A 288 -2.78 35.25 11.79
N PRO A 289 -3.51 35.15 12.92
CA PRO A 289 -4.64 36.04 13.21
C PRO A 289 -4.15 37.48 13.46
N LEU A 290 -4.99 38.46 13.13
CA LEU A 290 -4.72 39.87 13.42
C LEU A 290 -4.81 40.16 14.92
N PRO A 291 -4.09 41.17 15.45
CA PRO A 291 -4.17 41.54 16.86
C PRO A 291 -5.58 41.85 17.37
N SER A 292 -6.45 42.41 16.52
CA SER A 292 -7.87 42.65 16.86
C SER A 292 -8.65 41.35 17.04
N GLU A 293 -8.47 40.40 16.12
CA GLU A 293 -9.15 39.11 16.13
C GLU A 293 -8.76 38.29 17.36
N ILE A 294 -7.48 38.32 17.76
CA ILE A 294 -7.00 37.69 18.99
C ILE A 294 -7.77 38.25 20.21
N ARG A 295 -7.82 39.58 20.34
CA ARG A 295 -8.52 40.24 21.46
C ARG A 295 -10.01 39.93 21.49
N GLU A 296 -10.66 39.84 20.33
CA GLU A 296 -12.08 39.49 20.24
C GLU A 296 -12.32 38.03 20.62
N PHE A 297 -11.50 37.11 20.12
CA PHE A 297 -11.63 35.68 20.39
C PHE A 297 -11.43 35.31 21.86
N ILE A 298 -10.46 35.93 22.53
CA ILE A 298 -10.19 35.72 23.97
C ILE A 298 -11.34 36.25 24.83
N ARG A 299 -11.92 37.40 24.45
CA ARG A 299 -13.07 37.99 25.15
C ARG A 299 -14.36 37.20 24.95
N ASN A 300 -14.49 36.50 23.82
CA ASN A 300 -15.65 35.65 23.55
C ASN A 300 -15.72 34.50 24.57
N LYS A 301 -16.86 34.40 25.28
CA LYS A 301 -17.16 33.35 26.28
C LYS A 301 -18.16 32.31 25.78
N SER A 302 -18.55 32.36 24.51
CA SER A 302 -19.43 31.35 23.91
C SER A 302 -18.80 29.96 24.03
N LYS A 303 -19.62 28.97 24.37
CA LYS A 303 -19.23 27.55 24.39
C LYS A 303 -18.89 27.02 23.00
N THR A 304 -19.38 27.66 21.93
CA THR A 304 -19.16 27.29 20.52
C THR A 304 -18.05 28.10 19.87
N LYS A 305 -17.38 29.04 20.57
CA LYS A 305 -16.46 29.98 19.92
C LYS A 305 -15.37 29.33 19.06
N ARG A 306 -14.90 28.13 19.44
CA ARG A 306 -13.87 27.38 18.69
C ARG A 306 -14.44 26.80 17.40
N SER A 307 -15.62 26.18 17.45
CA SER A 307 -16.29 25.69 16.24
C SER A 307 -16.66 26.84 15.31
N ASP A 308 -17.23 27.91 15.85
CA ASP A 308 -17.65 29.07 15.06
C ASP A 308 -16.46 29.72 14.36
N LYS A 309 -15.31 29.81 15.04
CA LYS A 309 -14.06 30.30 14.44
C LYS A 309 -13.51 29.37 13.37
N VAL A 310 -13.66 28.05 13.51
CA VAL A 310 -13.25 27.09 12.47
C VAL A 310 -14.10 27.28 11.21
N GLU A 311 -15.43 27.34 11.34
CA GLU A 311 -16.32 27.61 10.19
C GLU A 311 -15.97 28.93 9.50
N GLU A 312 -15.77 30.00 10.28
CA GLU A 312 -15.35 31.29 9.74
C GLU A 312 -14.00 31.22 9.01
N LEU A 313 -13.03 30.45 9.51
CA LEU A 313 -11.72 30.27 8.86
C LEU A 313 -11.84 29.47 7.55
N LEU A 314 -12.68 28.43 7.52
CA LEU A 314 -12.96 27.62 6.33
C LEU A 314 -13.59 28.46 5.21
N ASP A 315 -14.42 29.45 5.55
CA ASP A 315 -15.04 30.36 4.59
C ASP A 315 -14.08 31.43 4.02
N ARG A 316 -12.88 31.59 4.58
CA ARG A 316 -11.91 32.58 4.08
C ARG A 316 -11.32 32.14 2.75
N SER A 317 -11.07 33.11 1.87
CA SER A 317 -10.29 32.89 0.63
C SER A 317 -8.89 32.31 0.91
N GLY A 318 -8.32 32.61 2.08
CA GLY A 318 -7.05 32.05 2.55
C GLY A 318 -7.08 30.54 2.75
N TYR A 319 -8.21 29.96 3.19
CA TYR A 319 -8.35 28.51 3.31
C TYR A 319 -8.21 27.83 1.95
N ALA A 320 -8.99 28.29 0.97
CA ALA A 320 -8.92 27.76 -0.39
C ALA A 320 -7.51 27.92 -0.98
N ALA A 321 -6.89 29.08 -0.83
CA ALA A 321 -5.54 29.32 -1.35
C ALA A 321 -4.48 28.41 -0.72
N TRP A 322 -4.52 28.25 0.61
CA TRP A 322 -3.56 27.46 1.37
C TRP A 322 -3.65 25.97 1.08
N TRP A 323 -4.86 25.40 1.13
CA TRP A 323 -5.08 23.99 0.84
C TRP A 323 -4.84 23.65 -0.62
N THR A 324 -5.08 24.57 -1.55
CA THR A 324 -4.69 24.40 -2.95
C THR A 324 -3.18 24.25 -3.10
N THR A 325 -2.40 25.07 -2.39
CA THR A 325 -0.94 24.94 -2.39
C THR A 325 -0.50 23.57 -1.86
N LYS A 326 -1.08 23.12 -0.73
CA LYS A 326 -0.78 21.79 -0.18
C LYS A 326 -1.12 20.65 -1.14
N LEU A 327 -2.29 20.68 -1.75
CA LEU A 327 -2.71 19.67 -2.71
C LEU A 327 -1.88 19.74 -4.00
N SER A 328 -1.46 20.93 -4.43
CA SER A 328 -0.52 21.11 -5.54
C SER A 328 0.82 20.46 -5.24
N ASP A 329 1.36 20.61 -4.03
CA ASP A 329 2.59 19.94 -3.61
C ASP A 329 2.43 18.41 -3.62
N PHE A 330 1.32 17.89 -3.07
CA PHE A 330 1.05 16.45 -3.03
C PHE A 330 0.90 15.82 -4.42
N THR A 331 0.34 16.59 -5.37
CA THR A 331 0.16 16.17 -6.76
C THR A 331 1.36 16.46 -7.64
N GLY A 332 2.44 17.04 -7.09
CA GLY A 332 3.67 17.31 -7.82
C GLY A 332 3.55 18.43 -8.85
N ASN A 333 2.65 19.40 -8.63
CA ASN A 333 2.42 20.53 -9.52
C ASN A 333 3.67 21.43 -9.58
N ASN A 334 4.52 21.18 -10.56
CA ASN A 334 5.80 21.85 -10.73
C ASN A 334 6.03 22.12 -12.23
N PRO A 335 6.13 23.40 -12.68
CA PRO A 335 6.43 23.73 -14.07
C PRO A 335 7.72 23.13 -14.60
N GLN A 336 8.73 22.90 -13.74
CA GLN A 336 10.00 22.31 -14.15
C GLN A 336 9.90 20.79 -14.44
N ASN A 337 8.85 20.13 -13.97
CA ASN A 337 8.59 18.71 -14.26
C ASN A 337 7.78 18.51 -15.55
N GLN A 338 7.41 19.58 -16.25
CA GLN A 338 6.62 19.51 -17.47
C GLN A 338 7.51 19.39 -18.72
N ASN A 339 7.11 18.52 -19.64
CA ASN A 339 7.85 18.25 -20.88
C ASN A 339 7.72 19.37 -21.93
N ASP A 340 6.70 20.24 -21.81
CA ASP A 340 6.48 21.35 -22.73
C ASP A 340 7.06 22.66 -22.17
N PRO A 341 8.17 23.18 -22.72
CA PRO A 341 8.81 24.38 -22.20
C PRO A 341 8.02 25.67 -22.46
N VAL A 342 7.10 25.67 -23.43
CA VAL A 342 6.32 26.85 -23.84
C VAL A 342 5.16 27.07 -22.88
N PHE A 343 4.42 26.01 -22.56
CA PHE A 343 3.17 26.09 -21.79
C PHE A 343 3.29 25.65 -20.33
N ARG A 344 4.47 25.20 -19.87
CA ARG A 344 4.66 24.68 -18.49
C ARG A 344 4.10 25.55 -17.38
N ASN A 345 4.22 26.87 -17.49
CA ASN A 345 3.74 27.79 -16.45
C ASN A 345 2.21 27.87 -16.47
N ASP A 346 1.61 27.93 -17.65
CA ASP A 346 0.16 27.92 -17.81
C ASP A 346 -0.45 26.60 -17.36
N MET A 347 0.15 25.45 -17.69
CA MET A 347 -0.32 24.14 -17.22
C MET A 347 -0.32 24.05 -15.69
N ALA A 348 0.76 24.52 -15.04
CA ALA A 348 0.82 24.52 -13.58
C ALA A 348 -0.20 25.47 -12.94
N ARG A 349 -0.43 26.64 -13.56
CA ARG A 349 -1.47 27.59 -13.14
C ARG A 349 -2.87 26.99 -13.29
N GLN A 350 -3.16 26.36 -14.44
CA GLN A 350 -4.44 25.71 -14.71
C GLN A 350 -4.74 24.61 -13.70
N TRP A 351 -3.72 23.80 -13.34
CA TRP A 351 -3.84 22.81 -12.27
C TRP A 351 -4.18 23.43 -10.92
N TYR A 352 -3.47 24.50 -10.54
CA TYR A 352 -3.77 25.25 -9.32
C TYR A 352 -5.21 25.78 -9.32
N GLU A 353 -5.65 26.41 -10.41
CA GLU A 353 -7.00 26.95 -10.56
C GLU A 353 -8.09 25.87 -10.45
N TRP A 354 -7.83 24.68 -11.01
CA TRP A 354 -8.72 23.53 -10.91
C TRP A 354 -8.90 23.07 -9.46
N ILE A 355 -7.78 22.86 -8.74
CA ILE A 355 -7.82 22.47 -7.32
C ILE A 355 -8.48 23.58 -6.49
N TYR A 356 -8.10 24.84 -6.73
CA TYR A 356 -8.62 26.00 -6.00
C TYR A 356 -10.13 26.08 -6.06
N HIS A 357 -10.70 25.93 -7.26
CA HIS A 357 -12.14 25.95 -7.43
C HIS A 357 -12.82 24.86 -6.61
N ARG A 358 -12.27 23.63 -6.61
CA ARG A 358 -12.83 22.49 -5.86
C ARG A 358 -12.74 22.68 -4.35
N VAL A 359 -11.62 23.19 -3.83
CA VAL A 359 -11.49 23.49 -2.39
C VAL A 359 -12.45 24.61 -2.00
N LYS A 360 -12.50 25.71 -2.78
CA LYS A 360 -13.38 26.86 -2.52
C LYS A 360 -14.87 26.49 -2.52
N THR A 361 -15.27 25.55 -3.36
CA THR A 361 -16.66 25.09 -3.46
C THR A 361 -16.97 23.91 -2.54
N ASN A 362 -16.03 23.52 -1.68
CA ASN A 362 -16.13 22.38 -0.77
C ASN A 362 -16.54 21.08 -1.52
N ALA A 363 -15.90 20.84 -2.67
CA ALA A 363 -16.14 19.63 -3.45
C ALA A 363 -15.76 18.38 -2.63
N PRO A 364 -16.60 17.33 -2.62
CA PRO A 364 -16.29 16.09 -1.92
C PRO A 364 -14.94 15.50 -2.35
N TYR A 365 -14.16 15.00 -1.39
CA TYR A 365 -12.81 14.49 -1.66
C TYR A 365 -12.79 13.32 -2.65
N ASP A 366 -13.81 12.45 -2.62
CA ASP A 366 -14.00 11.37 -3.59
C ASP A 366 -14.15 11.92 -5.02
N LYS A 367 -14.82 13.05 -5.21
CA LYS A 367 -14.96 13.71 -6.52
C LYS A 367 -13.69 14.41 -6.99
N ILE A 368 -12.89 14.92 -6.06
CA ILE A 368 -11.55 15.42 -6.38
C ILE A 368 -10.67 14.24 -6.83
N ALA A 369 -10.63 13.15 -6.05
CA ALA A 369 -9.83 11.97 -6.36
C ALA A 369 -10.26 11.29 -7.67
N GLU A 370 -11.57 11.12 -7.90
CA GLU A 370 -12.12 10.60 -9.16
C GLU A 370 -11.62 11.40 -10.36
N GLY A 371 -11.71 12.74 -10.30
CA GLY A 371 -11.22 13.61 -11.38
C GLY A 371 -9.72 13.47 -11.65
N LEU A 372 -8.92 13.34 -10.59
CA LEU A 372 -7.46 13.15 -10.69
C LEU A 372 -7.09 11.78 -11.29
N ILE A 373 -7.74 10.71 -10.83
CA ILE A 373 -7.41 9.33 -11.20
C ILE A 373 -7.90 9.01 -12.61
N MET A 374 -9.13 9.40 -12.92
CA MET A 374 -9.70 9.15 -14.24
C MET A 374 -8.99 9.96 -15.31
N ALA A 375 -8.56 11.19 -14.96
CA ALA A 375 -7.85 12.11 -15.86
C ALA A 375 -8.51 12.25 -17.24
N THR A 376 -9.85 12.15 -17.28
CA THR A 376 -10.63 12.14 -18.52
C THR A 376 -10.50 13.49 -19.20
N SER A 377 -9.68 13.54 -20.25
CA SER A 377 -9.42 14.79 -20.96
C SER A 377 -10.47 15.09 -22.03
N ARG A 378 -11.09 14.06 -22.62
CA ARG A 378 -12.10 14.18 -23.70
C ARG A 378 -13.48 13.81 -23.19
N GLU A 379 -14.45 14.66 -23.51
CA GLU A 379 -15.84 14.41 -23.18
C GLU A 379 -16.41 13.26 -24.02
N LYS A 380 -17.48 12.62 -23.52
CA LYS A 380 -18.12 11.50 -24.22
C LYS A 380 -18.68 11.97 -25.56
N GLY A 381 -18.13 11.41 -26.65
CA GLY A 381 -18.54 11.75 -28.02
C GLY A 381 -17.84 12.99 -28.59
N GLU A 382 -16.93 13.62 -27.85
CA GLU A 382 -16.11 14.73 -28.33
C GLU A 382 -15.04 14.21 -29.31
N ASP A 383 -15.04 14.71 -30.54
CA ASP A 383 -14.00 14.38 -31.52
C ASP A 383 -12.68 15.13 -31.21
N PHE A 384 -11.59 14.76 -31.90
CA PHE A 384 -10.28 15.36 -31.63
C PHE A 384 -10.23 16.86 -31.93
N LEU A 385 -10.97 17.33 -32.95
CA LEU A 385 -10.95 18.74 -33.35
C LEU A 385 -11.74 19.60 -32.35
N GLN A 386 -12.88 19.10 -31.88
CA GLN A 386 -13.67 19.69 -30.81
C GLN A 386 -12.84 19.80 -29.52
N PHE A 387 -12.20 18.70 -29.13
CA PHE A 387 -11.27 18.66 -28.00
C PHE A 387 -10.17 19.70 -28.12
N ALA A 388 -9.46 19.72 -29.25
CA ALA A 388 -8.35 20.63 -29.47
C ALA A 388 -8.82 22.10 -29.43
N LYS A 389 -9.94 22.41 -30.10
CA LYS A 389 -10.53 23.75 -30.11
C LYS A 389 -10.95 24.21 -28.71
N GLY A 390 -11.51 23.31 -27.91
CA GLY A 390 -11.88 23.55 -26.52
C GLY A 390 -10.65 23.81 -25.64
N MET A 391 -9.64 22.94 -25.72
CA MET A 391 -8.38 23.11 -24.98
C MET A 391 -7.68 24.44 -25.31
N SER A 392 -7.66 24.85 -26.58
CA SER A 392 -7.09 26.13 -26.99
C SER A 392 -7.79 27.34 -26.38
N GLN A 393 -9.05 27.24 -25.93
CA GLN A 393 -9.75 28.36 -25.30
C GLN A 393 -9.13 28.75 -23.95
N HIS A 394 -8.46 27.81 -23.26
CA HIS A 394 -7.83 28.07 -21.96
C HIS A 394 -6.48 28.81 -22.07
N PHE A 395 -5.91 28.86 -23.28
CA PHE A 395 -4.62 29.51 -23.57
C PHE A 395 -4.77 30.78 -24.41
N LYS A 396 -6.00 31.27 -24.62
CA LYS A 396 -6.23 32.54 -25.30
C LYS A 396 -5.67 33.71 -24.49
N THR A 397 -5.05 34.66 -25.19
CA THR A 397 -4.59 35.93 -24.61
C THR A 397 -5.76 36.83 -24.19
N GLU A 398 -6.86 36.79 -24.94
CA GLU A 398 -8.07 37.55 -24.67
C GLU A 398 -9.22 36.63 -24.24
N ASN A 399 -9.83 36.94 -23.09
CA ASN A 399 -10.98 36.24 -22.52
C ASN A 399 -10.83 34.70 -22.50
N PRO A 400 -9.79 34.15 -21.84
CA PRO A 400 -9.63 32.71 -21.73
C PRO A 400 -10.78 32.11 -20.92
N VAL A 401 -11.22 30.92 -21.33
CA VAL A 401 -12.20 30.15 -20.53
C VAL A 401 -11.48 29.61 -19.29
N PRO A 402 -12.02 29.78 -18.07
CA PRO A 402 -11.37 29.28 -16.86
C PRO A 402 -11.20 27.76 -16.91
N PHE A 403 -10.02 27.26 -16.58
CA PHE A 403 -9.72 25.84 -16.73
C PHE A 403 -10.53 24.94 -15.80
N HIS A 404 -10.92 25.44 -14.63
CA HIS A 404 -11.75 24.71 -13.67
C HIS A 404 -13.18 24.40 -14.17
N THR A 405 -13.59 24.93 -15.33
CA THR A 405 -14.89 24.63 -15.96
C THR A 405 -14.89 23.31 -16.73
N ARG A 406 -13.74 22.64 -16.81
CA ARG A 406 -13.54 21.34 -17.42
C ARG A 406 -13.52 20.22 -16.39
#